data_AF-A0A7V2JKB7-F1
#
_entry.id   AF-A0A7V2JKB7-F1
#
_cell.length_a   1.000
_cell.length_b   1.000
_cell.length_c   1.000
_cell.angle_alpha   90.00
_cell.angle_beta   90.00
_cell.angle_gamma   90.00
#
_symmetry.space_group_name_H-M   'P 1'
#
loop_
_entity.id
_entity.type
_entity.pdbx_description
1 polymer ?
#
loop_
_entity_poly.entity_id
_entity_poly.type
_entity_poly.pdbx_seq_one_letter_code
_entity_poly.pdbx_strand_id
1 'polypeptide(L)'
;MITLHGLVSPFKLPPSVWIIDPVQGDNTALSVLFSRLIAPSGMVRERAVVEIAKLLGDEQQNGTVINFFISWFSEQDMETRVATGLFTLLVAKEKYGAQLPDYDALVAAIQYHSVLSDYLLFELYGQKTRLASIEHDDSTVMRFSPPKSWERHYPIVPGFIRGHLRHMMKNIPTDLFQRWAYETNKVVERTDVDFSASSHYGRKDSEHIVSFEIKINESAISGYLRLLTWLRTSKQIDDETARNFAIETLPTDLSLISLEPRRSPAWWPSVDKDSGVIVDTLPGDISRTLDELKLETKQGYLGYAKGRLGEKSGTIFQVTIMGALQWCTDSDRISDEAIFGAMERYGLQRPTVGDCRFAGSYDDSISPKGLLQLGGWSLLPISAELWPNTSPRWQAWRLDDRIRGLHPQLAESTVQIDVQQDQIIYKVEDSALAQWYDWTEGLEDKQIADMPFRHGSVLTLNRDVIDKFVEQHHAKLCWICELKWFTREHSYENPKIESVYFIVGATQIISTSNPDHLFS
;
A
#
# COMPACT_ATOMS: atom_id res chain seq x y z
N MET A 1 -24.19 21.85 -23.11
CA MET A 1 -24.06 20.58 -23.86
C MET A 1 -22.69 20.64 -24.55
N ILE A 2 -21.71 19.83 -24.12
CA ILE A 2 -20.35 19.89 -24.66
C ILE A 2 -20.20 18.72 -25.64
N THR A 3 -20.16 19.02 -26.93
CA THR A 3 -19.87 18.04 -27.98
C THR A 3 -18.36 18.04 -28.20
N LEU A 4 -17.64 17.02 -27.71
CA LEU A 4 -16.23 16.84 -28.03
C LEU A 4 -16.13 16.20 -29.42
N HIS A 5 -15.59 16.94 -30.39
CA HIS A 5 -15.31 16.42 -31.72
C HIS A 5 -13.97 15.68 -31.71
N GLY A 6 -14.00 14.36 -31.83
CA GLY A 6 -12.84 13.48 -32.00
C GLY A 6 -13.13 12.34 -32.99
N LEU A 7 -12.10 11.58 -33.35
CA LEU A 7 -12.09 10.52 -34.39
C LEU A 7 -12.99 9.29 -34.12
N VAL A 8 -13.80 9.31 -33.06
CA VAL A 8 -14.82 8.30 -32.76
C VAL A 8 -16.16 9.03 -32.73
N SER A 9 -17.19 8.45 -33.34
CA SER A 9 -18.59 8.96 -33.43
C SER A 9 -18.96 9.86 -32.24
N PRO A 10 -19.62 11.03 -32.44
CA PRO A 10 -19.85 12.01 -31.39
C PRO A 10 -20.47 11.35 -30.15
N PHE A 11 -19.62 11.09 -29.16
CA PHE A 11 -20.05 10.57 -27.87
C PHE A 11 -20.82 11.70 -27.20
N LYS A 12 -22.15 11.57 -27.20
CA LYS A 12 -22.99 12.37 -26.33
C LYS A 12 -22.75 11.86 -24.92
N LEU A 13 -21.83 12.51 -24.20
CA LEU A 13 -21.79 12.35 -22.76
C LEU A 13 -23.17 12.73 -22.23
N PRO A 14 -23.81 11.88 -21.40
CA PRO A 14 -25.02 12.30 -20.72
C PRO A 14 -24.69 13.62 -20.00
N PRO A 15 -25.60 14.61 -20.05
CA PRO A 15 -25.36 15.85 -19.32
C PRO A 15 -25.09 15.45 -17.87
N SER A 16 -24.07 16.07 -17.27
CA SER A 16 -23.74 15.78 -15.88
C SER A 16 -25.01 15.91 -15.04
N VAL A 17 -25.22 15.03 -14.06
CA VAL A 17 -26.42 15.10 -13.19
C VAL A 17 -26.56 16.51 -12.59
N TRP A 18 -25.44 17.19 -12.33
CA TRP A 18 -25.37 18.58 -11.86
C TRP A 18 -25.85 19.65 -12.85
N ILE A 19 -25.93 19.31 -14.14
CA ILE A 19 -26.48 20.17 -15.21
C ILE A 19 -27.97 19.89 -15.41
N ILE A 20 -28.40 18.64 -15.18
CA ILE A 20 -29.80 18.20 -15.37
C ILE A 20 -30.64 18.53 -14.14
N ASP A 21 -30.06 18.32 -12.97
CA ASP A 21 -30.64 18.56 -11.65
C ASP A 21 -29.57 19.24 -10.79
N PRO A 22 -29.30 20.54 -11.03
CA PRO A 22 -28.40 21.29 -10.15
C PRO A 22 -29.01 21.22 -8.75
N VAL A 23 -28.32 20.59 -7.81
CA VAL A 23 -28.69 20.65 -6.39
C VAL A 23 -28.81 22.14 -6.04
N GLN A 24 -30.03 22.65 -5.99
CA GLN A 24 -30.27 24.05 -5.67
C GLN A 24 -30.04 24.19 -4.17
N GLY A 25 -28.85 24.68 -3.78
CA GLY A 25 -28.54 24.99 -2.40
C GLY A 25 -27.05 24.92 -2.05
N ASP A 26 -26.75 25.42 -0.86
CA ASP A 26 -25.41 25.55 -0.27
C ASP A 26 -24.64 24.22 -0.11
N ASN A 27 -25.26 23.07 -0.41
CA ASN A 27 -24.70 21.71 -0.20
C ASN A 27 -24.18 21.02 -1.48
N THR A 28 -24.11 21.70 -2.63
CA THR A 28 -23.59 21.11 -3.88
C THR A 28 -22.15 20.61 -3.72
N ALA A 29 -21.32 21.37 -3.00
CA ALA A 29 -19.92 21.01 -2.77
C ALA A 29 -19.77 19.71 -1.96
N LEU A 30 -20.60 19.54 -0.92
CA LEU A 30 -20.63 18.31 -0.12
C LEU A 30 -21.08 17.12 -0.97
N SER A 31 -22.11 17.28 -1.78
CA SER A 31 -22.59 16.20 -2.64
C SER A 31 -21.54 15.75 -3.67
N VAL A 32 -20.81 16.71 -4.27
CA VAL A 32 -19.66 16.40 -5.12
C VAL A 32 -18.58 15.67 -4.33
N LEU A 33 -18.23 16.13 -3.13
CA LEU A 33 -17.19 15.53 -2.30
C LEU A 33 -17.53 14.09 -1.90
N PHE A 34 -18.74 13.82 -1.43
CA PHE A 34 -19.20 12.47 -1.08
C PHE A 34 -19.29 11.54 -2.29
N SER A 35 -19.62 12.06 -3.49
CA SER A 35 -19.54 11.26 -4.72
C SER A 35 -18.11 10.78 -5.03
N ARG A 36 -17.08 11.45 -4.50
CA ARG A 36 -15.69 11.03 -4.67
C ARG A 36 -15.30 9.83 -3.83
N LEU A 37 -16.06 9.47 -2.78
CA LEU A 37 -15.83 8.25 -1.99
C LEU A 37 -16.05 6.96 -2.82
N ILE A 38 -16.79 7.06 -3.93
CA ILE A 38 -17.04 5.94 -4.86
C ILE A 38 -16.38 6.16 -6.23
N ALA A 39 -15.46 7.13 -6.34
CA ALA A 39 -14.75 7.38 -7.59
C ALA A 39 -13.85 6.18 -7.95
N PRO A 40 -13.70 5.80 -9.22
CA PRO A 40 -12.84 4.66 -9.57
C PRO A 40 -11.36 4.83 -9.18
N SER A 41 -10.88 6.07 -9.05
CA SER A 41 -9.51 6.38 -8.65
C SER A 41 -9.31 6.23 -7.15
N GLY A 42 -8.36 5.39 -6.74
CA GLY A 42 -7.98 5.23 -5.33
C GLY A 42 -7.49 6.54 -4.69
N MET A 43 -6.64 7.30 -5.39
CA MET A 43 -6.12 8.59 -4.92
C MET A 43 -7.24 9.63 -4.70
N VAL A 44 -8.27 9.62 -5.55
CA VAL A 44 -9.43 10.51 -5.40
C VAL A 44 -10.24 10.13 -4.17
N ARG A 45 -10.46 8.83 -3.93
CA ARG A 45 -11.17 8.37 -2.72
C ARG A 45 -10.40 8.74 -1.46
N GLU A 46 -9.10 8.51 -1.42
CA GLU A 46 -8.24 8.88 -0.28
C GLU A 46 -8.34 10.37 0.07
N ARG A 47 -8.21 11.25 -0.93
CA ARG A 47 -8.34 12.70 -0.72
C ARG A 47 -9.75 13.08 -0.24
N ALA A 48 -10.79 12.42 -0.76
CA ALA A 48 -12.15 12.65 -0.32
C ALA A 48 -12.35 12.25 1.15
N VAL A 49 -11.79 11.11 1.57
CA VAL A 49 -11.80 10.67 2.97
C VAL A 49 -11.14 11.73 3.87
N VAL A 50 -9.95 12.21 3.53
CA VAL A 50 -9.22 13.21 4.33
C VAL A 50 -9.99 14.53 4.42
N GLU A 51 -10.52 15.04 3.30
CA GLU A 51 -11.26 16.31 3.30
C GLU A 51 -12.59 16.20 4.06
N ILE A 52 -13.34 15.10 3.92
CA ILE A 52 -14.57 14.88 4.70
C ILE A 52 -14.25 14.76 6.19
N ALA A 53 -13.19 14.01 6.54
CA ALA A 53 -12.75 13.86 7.92
C ALA A 53 -12.36 15.21 8.56
N LYS A 54 -11.70 16.08 7.80
CA LYS A 54 -11.37 17.44 8.22
C LYS A 54 -12.61 18.30 8.44
N LEU A 55 -13.60 18.24 7.53
CA LEU A 55 -14.86 18.96 7.68
C LEU A 55 -15.69 18.48 8.87
N LEU A 56 -15.62 17.19 9.20
CA LEU A 56 -16.21 16.65 10.43
C LEU A 56 -15.50 17.17 11.70
N GLY A 57 -14.21 17.48 11.62
CA GLY A 57 -13.47 18.11 12.72
C GLY A 57 -13.75 19.61 12.91
N ASP A 58 -14.40 20.27 11.95
CA ASP A 58 -14.75 21.68 12.02
C ASP A 58 -16.08 21.88 12.75
N GLU A 59 -16.05 22.53 13.92
CA GLU A 59 -17.23 22.79 14.75
C GLU A 59 -18.36 23.53 14.01
N GLN A 60 -18.04 24.37 13.01
CA GLN A 60 -19.05 25.12 12.26
C GLN A 60 -19.77 24.26 11.20
N GLN A 61 -19.10 23.23 10.70
CA GLN A 61 -19.59 22.41 9.59
C GLN A 61 -20.08 21.03 10.05
N ASN A 62 -19.62 20.55 11.21
CA ASN A 62 -19.83 19.19 11.70
C ASN A 62 -21.29 18.73 11.58
N GLY A 63 -22.26 19.50 12.10
CA GLY A 63 -23.67 19.09 12.10
C GLY A 63 -24.25 18.89 10.69
N THR A 64 -23.92 19.77 9.75
CA THR A 64 -24.34 19.65 8.34
C THR A 64 -23.69 18.43 7.69
N VAL A 65 -22.40 18.21 7.94
CA VAL A 65 -21.65 17.10 7.36
C VAL A 65 -22.13 15.76 7.93
N ILE A 66 -22.44 15.67 9.23
CA ILE A 66 -23.02 14.48 9.86
C ILE A 66 -24.36 14.11 9.20
N ASN A 67 -25.25 15.08 9.02
CA ASN A 67 -26.54 14.82 8.37
C ASN A 67 -26.36 14.31 6.94
N PHE A 68 -25.42 14.89 6.20
CA PHE A 68 -25.07 14.43 4.85
C PHE A 68 -24.51 13.00 4.90
N PHE A 69 -23.66 12.69 5.88
CA PHE A 69 -23.04 11.39 6.05
C PHE A 69 -24.07 10.29 6.33
N ILE A 70 -25.04 10.56 7.20
CA ILE A 70 -26.14 9.64 7.52
C ILE A 70 -27.01 9.37 6.27
N SER A 71 -27.36 10.43 5.53
CA SER A 71 -28.09 10.28 4.25
C SER A 71 -27.29 9.42 3.28
N TRP A 72 -25.99 9.69 3.14
CA TRP A 72 -25.11 8.93 2.26
C TRP A 72 -25.05 7.45 2.64
N PHE A 73 -24.92 7.09 3.92
CA PHE A 73 -24.94 5.68 4.36
C PHE A 73 -26.21 4.94 3.93
N SER A 74 -27.35 5.61 4.02
CA SER A 74 -28.66 5.04 3.66
C SER A 74 -28.80 4.74 2.16
N GLU A 75 -27.93 5.31 1.32
CA GLU A 75 -27.89 5.10 -0.13
C GLU A 75 -26.88 4.03 -0.55
N GLN A 76 -26.05 3.52 0.37
CA GLN A 76 -24.98 2.59 0.01
C GLN A 76 -25.51 1.17 -0.20
N ASP A 77 -25.09 0.56 -1.30
CA ASP A 77 -25.52 -0.73 -1.83
C ASP A 77 -24.41 -1.79 -1.78
N MET A 78 -23.31 -1.54 -1.07
CA MET A 78 -22.15 -2.43 -0.97
C MET A 78 -21.50 -2.36 0.40
N GLU A 79 -21.09 -3.52 0.90
CA GLU A 79 -20.39 -3.71 2.17
C GLU A 79 -19.07 -2.91 2.19
N THR A 80 -18.35 -2.83 1.06
CA THR A 80 -17.11 -2.02 0.94
C THR A 80 -17.35 -0.51 1.02
N ARG A 81 -18.50 -0.02 0.55
CA ARG A 81 -18.86 1.40 0.61
C ARG A 81 -19.23 1.80 2.01
N VAL A 82 -20.00 0.97 2.70
CA VAL A 82 -20.26 1.11 4.14
C VAL A 82 -18.93 1.15 4.91
N ALA A 83 -18.03 0.20 4.65
CA ALA A 83 -16.71 0.20 5.29
C ALA A 83 -15.89 1.47 4.99
N THR A 84 -15.95 1.99 3.75
CA THR A 84 -15.28 3.25 3.37
C THR A 84 -15.83 4.45 4.16
N GLY A 85 -17.15 4.54 4.32
CA GLY A 85 -17.78 5.57 5.14
C GLY A 85 -17.35 5.49 6.61
N LEU A 86 -17.40 4.29 7.19
CA LEU A 86 -17.00 4.07 8.59
C LEU A 86 -15.51 4.35 8.81
N PHE A 87 -14.67 3.96 7.85
CA PHE A 87 -13.24 4.28 7.86
C PHE A 87 -13.01 5.80 7.83
N THR A 88 -13.81 6.55 7.07
CA THR A 88 -13.74 8.03 7.07
C THR A 88 -14.07 8.62 8.44
N LEU A 89 -15.07 8.07 9.13
CA LEU A 89 -15.39 8.50 10.50
C LEU A 89 -14.24 8.18 11.47
N LEU A 90 -13.53 7.05 11.30
CA LEU A 90 -12.35 6.74 12.11
C LEU A 90 -11.23 7.75 11.89
N VAL A 91 -10.95 8.10 10.62
CA VAL A 91 -9.99 9.16 10.28
C VAL A 91 -10.41 10.49 10.93
N ALA A 92 -11.69 10.85 10.87
CA ALA A 92 -12.22 12.07 11.48
C ALA A 92 -12.00 12.08 13.00
N LYS A 93 -12.30 10.96 13.67
CA LYS A 93 -12.12 10.80 15.12
C LYS A 93 -10.66 10.94 15.53
N GLU A 94 -9.77 10.19 14.88
CA GLU A 94 -8.38 10.06 15.32
C GLU A 94 -7.51 11.25 14.92
N LYS A 95 -7.66 11.73 13.68
CA LYS A 95 -6.81 12.81 13.16
C LYS A 95 -7.34 14.19 13.52
N TYR A 96 -8.67 14.35 13.60
CA TYR A 96 -9.30 15.67 13.74
C TYR A 96 -10.15 15.82 15.00
N GLY A 97 -10.22 14.81 15.87
CA GLY A 97 -11.01 14.87 17.10
C GLY A 97 -12.50 15.09 16.86
N ALA A 98 -13.00 14.69 15.68
CA ALA A 98 -14.36 15.00 15.25
C ALA A 98 -15.42 14.38 16.16
N GLN A 99 -16.54 15.10 16.35
CA GLN A 99 -17.74 14.51 16.92
C GLN A 99 -18.34 13.52 15.93
N LEU A 100 -18.69 12.34 16.43
CA LEU A 100 -19.26 11.26 15.63
C LEU A 100 -20.77 11.40 15.53
N PRO A 101 -21.39 10.87 14.46
CA PRO A 101 -22.84 10.68 14.43
C PRO A 101 -23.30 9.83 15.63
N ASP A 102 -24.56 9.99 16.02
CA ASP A 102 -25.21 9.11 16.99
C ASP A 102 -25.14 7.64 16.52
N TYR A 103 -24.83 6.74 17.45
CA TYR A 103 -24.61 5.33 17.13
C TYR A 103 -25.86 4.67 16.56
N ASP A 104 -27.02 4.88 17.19
CA ASP A 104 -28.28 4.25 16.77
C ASP A 104 -28.74 4.80 15.41
N ALA A 105 -28.59 6.11 15.20
CA ALA A 105 -28.89 6.74 13.91
C ALA A 105 -27.98 6.21 12.79
N LEU A 106 -26.67 6.05 13.06
CA LEU A 106 -25.71 5.50 12.11
C LEU A 106 -26.02 4.04 11.78
N VAL A 107 -26.23 3.20 12.79
CA VAL A 107 -26.57 1.78 12.59
C VAL A 107 -27.87 1.63 11.82
N ALA A 108 -28.88 2.44 12.11
CA ALA A 108 -30.15 2.43 11.37
C ALA A 108 -30.01 2.86 9.91
N ALA A 109 -29.03 3.71 9.59
CA ALA A 109 -28.75 4.14 8.22
C ALA A 109 -27.96 3.08 7.41
N ILE A 110 -27.23 2.18 8.06
CA ILE A 110 -26.45 1.16 7.37
C ILE A 110 -27.36 0.03 6.88
N GLN A 111 -27.47 -0.13 5.56
CA GLN A 111 -28.28 -1.20 4.98
C GLN A 111 -27.55 -2.56 4.94
N TYR A 112 -26.22 -2.54 4.74
CA TYR A 112 -25.43 -3.75 4.49
C TYR A 112 -24.24 -3.85 5.42
N HIS A 113 -24.41 -4.70 6.44
CA HIS A 113 -23.37 -5.00 7.42
C HIS A 113 -22.44 -6.12 6.92
N SER A 114 -21.22 -6.10 7.44
CA SER A 114 -20.19 -7.12 7.27
C SER A 114 -19.32 -7.23 8.52
N VAL A 115 -18.47 -8.26 8.59
CA VAL A 115 -17.42 -8.35 9.64
C VAL A 115 -16.58 -7.08 9.71
N LEU A 116 -16.25 -6.47 8.57
CA LEU A 116 -15.46 -5.23 8.57
C LEU A 116 -16.25 -4.05 9.15
N SER A 117 -17.50 -3.83 8.72
CA SER A 117 -18.29 -2.70 9.24
C SER A 117 -18.54 -2.85 10.75
N ASP A 118 -18.78 -4.07 11.23
CA ASP A 118 -18.91 -4.37 12.65
C ASP A 118 -17.66 -4.01 13.44
N TYR A 119 -16.51 -4.41 12.91
CA TYR A 119 -15.22 -4.10 13.50
C TYR A 119 -14.99 -2.58 13.55
N LEU A 120 -15.24 -1.87 12.45
CA LEU A 120 -15.07 -0.41 12.40
C LEU A 120 -16.05 0.33 13.33
N LEU A 121 -17.29 -0.16 13.49
CA LEU A 121 -18.24 0.37 14.46
C LEU A 121 -17.77 0.14 15.90
N PHE A 122 -17.18 -1.03 16.17
CA PHE A 122 -16.57 -1.30 17.47
C PHE A 122 -15.39 -0.36 17.75
N GLU A 123 -14.52 -0.10 16.78
CA GLU A 123 -13.42 0.87 16.92
C GLU A 123 -13.94 2.31 17.16
N LEU A 124 -15.05 2.68 16.50
CA LEU A 124 -15.65 4.00 16.65
C LEU A 124 -16.31 4.20 18.03
N TYR A 125 -17.08 3.22 18.50
CA TYR A 125 -18.00 3.41 19.64
C TYR A 125 -17.74 2.47 20.84
N GLY A 126 -16.86 1.49 20.72
CA GLY A 126 -16.65 0.43 21.73
C GLY A 126 -17.85 -0.52 21.86
N GLN A 127 -18.82 -0.45 20.95
CA GLN A 127 -20.05 -1.23 20.97
C GLN A 127 -20.05 -2.27 19.86
N LYS A 128 -20.34 -3.53 20.21
CA LYS A 128 -20.51 -4.59 19.22
C LYS A 128 -21.90 -4.49 18.61
N THR A 129 -21.98 -4.33 17.30
CA THR A 129 -23.21 -4.60 16.56
C THR A 129 -23.50 -6.10 16.56
N ARG A 130 -24.78 -6.45 16.56
CA ARG A 130 -25.20 -7.82 16.34
C ARG A 130 -25.36 -8.02 14.83
N LEU A 131 -24.34 -8.58 14.17
CA LEU A 131 -24.50 -9.02 12.78
C LEU A 131 -25.72 -9.92 12.66
N ALA A 132 -26.60 -9.56 11.73
CA ALA A 132 -27.57 -10.50 11.23
C ALA A 132 -26.82 -11.70 10.62
N SER A 133 -27.29 -12.91 10.92
CA SER A 133 -26.80 -14.11 10.24
C SER A 133 -27.09 -13.98 8.74
N ILE A 134 -26.08 -14.21 7.91
CA ILE A 134 -26.30 -14.40 6.48
C ILE A 134 -26.76 -15.84 6.31
N GLU A 135 -28.07 -16.05 6.42
CA GLU A 135 -28.69 -17.35 6.23
C GLU A 135 -28.96 -17.58 4.75
N HIS A 136 -28.22 -18.52 4.18
CA HIS A 136 -28.50 -19.08 2.87
C HIS A 136 -28.63 -20.59 3.01
N ASP A 137 -29.57 -21.17 2.27
CA ASP A 137 -29.63 -22.62 2.11
C ASP A 137 -28.38 -23.10 1.37
N ASP A 138 -27.54 -23.88 2.04
CA ASP A 138 -26.30 -24.43 1.47
C ASP A 138 -26.58 -25.24 0.20
N SER A 139 -27.78 -25.84 0.07
CA SER A 139 -28.17 -26.57 -1.14
C SER A 139 -28.26 -25.65 -2.37
N THR A 140 -28.63 -24.39 -2.17
CA THR A 140 -28.69 -23.37 -3.24
C THR A 140 -27.30 -22.96 -3.69
N VAL A 141 -26.37 -22.79 -2.73
CA VAL A 141 -24.97 -22.46 -3.04
C VAL A 141 -24.29 -23.59 -3.79
N MET A 142 -24.47 -24.83 -3.35
CA MET A 142 -23.84 -26.00 -3.99
C MET A 142 -24.30 -26.19 -5.45
N ARG A 143 -25.51 -25.71 -5.79
CA ARG A 143 -26.05 -25.73 -7.15
C ARG A 143 -25.70 -24.49 -7.97
N PHE A 144 -25.11 -23.47 -7.36
CA PHE A 144 -24.75 -22.24 -8.04
C PHE A 144 -23.59 -22.49 -9.01
N SER A 145 -23.81 -22.21 -10.28
CA SER A 145 -22.74 -22.15 -11.27
C SER A 145 -22.41 -20.68 -11.53
N PRO A 146 -21.18 -20.22 -11.24
CA PRO A 146 -20.77 -18.86 -11.59
C PRO A 146 -20.99 -18.60 -13.10
N PRO A 147 -21.42 -17.39 -13.49
CA PRO A 147 -21.45 -17.01 -14.89
C PRO A 147 -20.07 -17.16 -15.54
N LYS A 148 -19.98 -17.53 -16.82
CA LYS A 148 -18.67 -17.64 -17.53
C LYS A 148 -17.85 -16.34 -17.48
N SER A 149 -18.52 -15.20 -17.37
CA SER A 149 -17.84 -13.91 -17.19
C SER A 149 -17.07 -13.85 -15.86
N TRP A 150 -17.52 -14.52 -14.79
CA TRP A 150 -16.84 -14.56 -13.50
C TRP A 150 -15.39 -15.03 -13.62
N GLU A 151 -15.14 -16.08 -14.41
CA GLU A 151 -13.79 -16.62 -14.63
C GLU A 151 -12.83 -15.59 -15.25
N ARG A 152 -13.36 -14.63 -16.03
CA ARG A 152 -12.58 -13.51 -16.60
C ARG A 152 -12.29 -12.40 -15.59
N HIS A 153 -13.12 -12.27 -14.55
CA HIS A 153 -12.99 -11.23 -13.52
C HIS A 153 -12.21 -11.72 -12.30
N TYR A 154 -12.19 -13.03 -12.04
CA TYR A 154 -11.41 -13.61 -10.96
C TYR A 154 -9.92 -13.16 -10.93
N PRO A 155 -9.22 -13.00 -12.06
CA PRO A 155 -7.84 -12.52 -12.06
C PRO A 155 -7.64 -11.05 -11.67
N ILE A 156 -8.67 -10.20 -11.76
CA ILE A 156 -8.58 -8.75 -11.45
C ILE A 156 -8.88 -8.42 -9.98
N VAL A 157 -9.39 -9.39 -9.21
CA VAL A 157 -9.61 -9.24 -7.77
C VAL A 157 -8.26 -9.23 -7.02
N PRO A 158 -8.10 -8.44 -5.94
CA PRO A 158 -6.88 -8.43 -5.13
C PRO A 158 -6.38 -9.83 -4.74
N GLY A 159 -5.07 -10.04 -4.91
CA GLY A 159 -4.43 -11.34 -4.72
C GLY A 159 -4.56 -11.94 -3.32
N PHE A 160 -4.68 -11.09 -2.29
CA PHE A 160 -4.78 -11.53 -0.89
C PHE A 160 -6.02 -12.40 -0.65
N ILE A 161 -7.16 -12.10 -1.29
CA ILE A 161 -8.39 -12.89 -1.16
C ILE A 161 -8.14 -14.35 -1.59
N ARG A 162 -7.42 -14.54 -2.69
CA ARG A 162 -7.04 -15.89 -3.16
C ARG A 162 -6.11 -16.58 -2.17
N GLY A 163 -5.20 -15.84 -1.55
CA GLY A 163 -4.34 -16.34 -0.47
C GLY A 163 -5.17 -16.85 0.71
N HIS A 164 -6.13 -16.05 1.18
CA HIS A 164 -7.02 -16.40 2.31
C HIS A 164 -7.87 -17.62 1.99
N LEU A 165 -8.52 -17.66 0.82
CA LEU A 165 -9.36 -18.79 0.41
C LEU A 165 -8.55 -20.10 0.37
N ARG A 166 -7.35 -20.08 -0.25
CA ARG A 166 -6.46 -21.25 -0.27
C ARG A 166 -6.02 -21.68 1.13
N HIS A 167 -5.78 -20.73 2.03
CA HIS A 167 -5.42 -21.03 3.42
C HIS A 167 -6.59 -21.70 4.15
N MET A 168 -7.79 -21.11 4.09
CA MET A 168 -8.99 -21.62 4.76
C MET A 168 -9.43 -22.98 4.22
N MET A 169 -9.36 -23.21 2.90
CA MET A 169 -9.73 -24.50 2.28
C MET A 169 -8.87 -25.69 2.73
N LYS A 170 -7.74 -25.46 3.42
CA LYS A 170 -6.98 -26.56 4.04
C LYS A 170 -7.75 -27.22 5.19
N ASN A 171 -8.59 -26.45 5.87
CA ASN A 171 -9.27 -26.85 7.11
C ASN A 171 -10.80 -26.86 6.97
N ILE A 172 -11.35 -26.19 5.97
CA ILE A 172 -12.79 -26.08 5.74
C ILE A 172 -13.17 -26.95 4.53
N PRO A 173 -14.02 -27.99 4.70
CA PRO A 173 -14.33 -28.97 3.65
C PRO A 173 -15.29 -28.45 2.56
N THR A 174 -15.62 -27.16 2.57
CA THR A 174 -16.56 -26.53 1.63
C THR A 174 -15.81 -25.85 0.48
N ASP A 175 -16.41 -25.83 -0.71
CA ASP A 175 -15.90 -25.02 -1.83
C ASP A 175 -16.14 -23.53 -1.57
N LEU A 176 -15.16 -22.89 -0.90
CA LEU A 176 -15.21 -21.47 -0.57
C LEU A 176 -15.15 -20.58 -1.83
N PHE A 177 -14.59 -21.05 -2.94
CA PHE A 177 -14.61 -20.30 -4.19
C PHE A 177 -16.03 -20.25 -4.77
N GLN A 178 -16.74 -21.38 -4.77
CA GLN A 178 -18.14 -21.42 -5.21
C GLN A 178 -19.04 -20.53 -4.34
N ARG A 179 -18.88 -20.59 -3.01
CA ARG A 179 -19.61 -19.72 -2.08
C ARG A 179 -19.29 -18.25 -2.31
N TRP A 180 -18.01 -17.89 -2.46
CA TRP A 180 -17.62 -16.52 -2.73
C TRP A 180 -18.21 -15.97 -4.05
N ALA A 181 -18.20 -16.80 -5.10
CA ALA A 181 -18.80 -16.44 -6.38
C ALA A 181 -20.32 -16.22 -6.22
N TYR A 182 -21.00 -17.06 -5.43
CA TYR A 182 -22.42 -16.89 -5.11
C TYR A 182 -22.68 -15.57 -4.39
N GLU A 183 -21.93 -15.27 -3.31
CA GLU A 183 -22.09 -14.02 -2.56
C GLU A 183 -21.81 -12.79 -3.43
N THR A 184 -20.79 -12.86 -4.29
CA THR A 184 -20.50 -11.77 -5.22
C THR A 184 -21.63 -11.57 -6.23
N ASN A 185 -22.20 -12.64 -6.77
CA ASN A 185 -23.33 -12.55 -7.67
C ASN A 185 -24.54 -11.89 -7.00
N LYS A 186 -24.77 -12.13 -5.70
CA LYS A 186 -25.81 -11.42 -4.95
C LYS A 186 -25.58 -9.92 -4.86
N VAL A 187 -24.32 -9.49 -4.68
CA VAL A 187 -23.98 -8.06 -4.70
C VAL A 187 -24.18 -7.47 -6.11
N VAL A 188 -23.83 -8.21 -7.15
CA VAL A 188 -24.01 -7.75 -8.54
C VAL A 188 -25.48 -7.62 -8.92
N GLU A 189 -26.32 -8.62 -8.58
CA GLU A 189 -27.78 -8.57 -8.78
C GLU A 189 -28.40 -7.32 -8.13
N ARG A 190 -27.88 -6.90 -6.98
CA ARG A 190 -28.34 -5.72 -6.23
C ARG A 190 -27.89 -4.39 -6.83
N THR A 191 -26.70 -4.35 -7.42
CA THR A 191 -26.01 -3.09 -7.80
C THR A 191 -26.07 -2.77 -9.30
N ASP A 192 -26.76 -3.61 -10.07
CA ASP A 192 -26.93 -3.53 -11.53
C ASP A 192 -25.58 -3.37 -12.27
N VAL A 193 -24.56 -4.11 -11.80
CA VAL A 193 -23.22 -4.09 -12.39
C VAL A 193 -23.15 -5.06 -13.56
N ASP A 194 -22.79 -4.55 -14.74
CA ASP A 194 -22.58 -5.38 -15.92
C ASP A 194 -21.19 -6.02 -15.93
N PHE A 195 -21.15 -7.35 -15.84
CA PHE A 195 -19.94 -8.17 -16.00
C PHE A 195 -19.36 -8.15 -17.43
N SER A 196 -20.05 -7.59 -18.42
CA SER A 196 -19.56 -7.59 -19.82
C SER A 196 -18.46 -6.54 -20.06
N ALA A 197 -18.33 -5.53 -19.19
CA ALA A 197 -17.47 -4.35 -19.36
C ALA A 197 -15.97 -4.58 -19.04
N SER A 198 -15.43 -5.73 -19.48
CA SER A 198 -14.15 -6.31 -19.06
C SER A 198 -12.85 -5.61 -19.51
N SER A 199 -12.86 -4.36 -20.02
CA SER A 199 -11.65 -3.70 -20.54
C SER A 199 -11.38 -2.28 -20.03
N HIS A 200 -11.73 -1.98 -18.78
CA HIS A 200 -11.53 -0.63 -18.25
C HIS A 200 -10.09 -0.28 -17.87
N TYR A 201 -9.19 -1.28 -17.84
CA TYR A 201 -7.76 -1.09 -17.53
C TYR A 201 -6.93 -0.56 -18.70
N GLY A 202 -7.54 -0.18 -19.82
CA GLY A 202 -6.80 0.18 -21.03
C GLY A 202 -5.98 -0.99 -21.55
N ARG A 203 -5.07 -0.72 -22.50
CA ARG A 203 -4.08 -1.72 -22.90
C ARG A 203 -2.85 -1.58 -22.00
N LYS A 204 -2.20 -2.69 -21.64
CA LYS A 204 -0.99 -2.68 -20.80
C LYS A 204 0.11 -1.75 -21.34
N ASP A 205 0.24 -1.70 -22.66
CA ASP A 205 1.21 -0.87 -23.37
C ASP A 205 0.86 0.65 -23.35
N SER A 206 -0.32 1.02 -22.85
CA SER A 206 -0.81 2.39 -22.75
C SER A 206 -0.94 2.88 -21.31
N GLU A 207 -1.07 4.19 -21.13
CA GLU A 207 -1.43 4.78 -19.84
C GLU A 207 -2.75 4.21 -19.33
N HIS A 208 -2.75 3.73 -18.10
CA HIS A 208 -3.92 3.21 -17.41
C HIS A 208 -3.91 3.62 -15.95
N ILE A 209 -5.09 3.61 -15.33
CA ILE A 209 -5.22 3.94 -13.92
C ILE A 209 -4.70 2.77 -13.08
N VAL A 210 -3.77 3.05 -12.17
CA VAL A 210 -3.06 2.01 -11.43
C VAL A 210 -3.92 1.41 -10.33
N SER A 211 -4.55 2.30 -9.57
CA SER A 211 -5.46 1.96 -8.49
C SER A 211 -6.88 2.21 -8.97
N PHE A 212 -7.47 1.17 -9.56
CA PHE A 212 -8.77 1.27 -10.19
C PHE A 212 -9.82 0.41 -9.47
N GLU A 213 -10.63 1.08 -8.66
CA GLU A 213 -11.73 0.53 -7.85
C GLU A 213 -13.05 0.64 -8.62
N ILE A 214 -13.21 -0.20 -9.64
CA ILE A 214 -14.49 -0.33 -10.36
C ILE A 214 -15.51 -1.10 -9.53
N LYS A 215 -16.79 -0.81 -9.81
CA LYS A 215 -17.92 -1.46 -9.14
C LYS A 215 -17.79 -2.98 -9.09
N ILE A 216 -17.29 -3.63 -10.14
CA ILE A 216 -17.17 -5.09 -10.14
C ILE A 216 -16.11 -5.62 -9.16
N ASN A 217 -15.00 -4.91 -8.97
CA ASN A 217 -14.01 -5.24 -7.95
C ASN A 217 -14.60 -5.02 -6.55
N GLU A 218 -15.31 -3.92 -6.36
CA GLU A 218 -16.02 -3.63 -5.11
C GLU A 218 -17.08 -4.71 -4.80
N SER A 219 -17.81 -5.19 -5.81
CA SER A 219 -18.76 -6.30 -5.67
C SER A 219 -18.07 -7.59 -5.24
N ALA A 220 -16.90 -7.90 -5.81
CA ALA A 220 -16.14 -9.09 -5.44
C ALA A 220 -15.60 -9.03 -4.01
N ILE A 221 -15.11 -7.86 -3.58
CA ILE A 221 -14.64 -7.66 -2.20
C ILE A 221 -15.83 -7.65 -1.23
N SER A 222 -16.95 -7.05 -1.59
CA SER A 222 -18.20 -7.11 -0.82
C SER A 222 -18.70 -8.54 -0.68
N GLY A 223 -18.70 -9.32 -1.75
CA GLY A 223 -19.00 -10.76 -1.72
C GLY A 223 -18.04 -11.55 -0.82
N TYR A 224 -16.77 -11.15 -0.77
CA TYR A 224 -15.80 -11.74 0.15
C TYR A 224 -16.09 -11.40 1.62
N LEU A 225 -16.44 -10.14 1.92
CA LEU A 225 -16.87 -9.71 3.25
C LEU A 225 -18.14 -10.45 3.73
N ARG A 226 -19.06 -10.73 2.81
CA ARG A 226 -20.24 -11.58 3.09
C ARG A 226 -19.86 -13.03 3.37
N LEU A 227 -18.93 -13.60 2.60
CA LEU A 227 -18.38 -14.94 2.88
C LEU A 227 -17.76 -14.99 4.29
N LEU A 228 -16.93 -14.02 4.66
CA LEU A 228 -16.32 -13.95 6.00
C LEU A 228 -17.38 -13.85 7.10
N THR A 229 -18.45 -13.09 6.86
CA THR A 229 -19.59 -12.97 7.77
C THR A 229 -20.30 -14.31 7.95
N TRP A 230 -20.55 -15.04 6.85
CA TRP A 230 -21.11 -16.39 6.93
C TRP A 230 -20.19 -17.35 7.67
N LEU A 231 -18.89 -17.38 7.36
CA LEU A 231 -17.91 -18.26 8.01
C LEU A 231 -17.84 -18.01 9.52
N ARG A 232 -17.84 -16.74 9.94
CA ARG A 232 -17.84 -16.34 11.35
C ARG A 232 -19.14 -16.77 12.05
N THR A 233 -20.30 -16.42 11.48
CA THR A 233 -21.61 -16.71 12.09
C THR A 233 -21.92 -18.22 12.14
N SER A 234 -21.42 -18.99 11.18
CA SER A 234 -21.47 -20.46 11.15
C SER A 234 -20.36 -21.15 11.95
N LYS A 235 -19.49 -20.37 12.64
CA LYS A 235 -18.37 -20.85 13.48
C LYS A 235 -17.35 -21.72 12.74
N GLN A 236 -17.16 -21.47 11.45
CA GLN A 236 -16.14 -22.13 10.64
C GLN A 236 -14.75 -21.47 10.80
N ILE A 237 -14.73 -20.21 11.22
CA ILE A 237 -13.53 -19.47 11.63
C ILE A 237 -13.84 -18.71 12.92
N ASP A 238 -12.81 -18.42 13.71
CA ASP A 238 -12.94 -17.56 14.90
C ASP A 238 -13.04 -16.06 14.54
N ASP A 239 -13.43 -15.26 15.54
CA ASP A 239 -13.61 -13.81 15.40
C ASP A 239 -12.33 -13.08 14.98
N GLU A 240 -11.18 -13.53 15.48
CA GLU A 240 -9.87 -12.91 15.20
C GLU A 240 -9.45 -13.15 13.75
N THR A 241 -9.57 -14.37 13.26
CA THR A 241 -9.31 -14.76 11.87
C THR A 241 -10.23 -14.00 10.93
N ALA A 242 -11.53 -13.94 11.24
CA ALA A 242 -12.50 -13.19 10.45
C ALA A 242 -12.14 -11.68 10.39
N ARG A 243 -11.77 -11.10 11.54
CA ARG A 243 -11.33 -9.70 11.64
C ARG A 243 -10.07 -9.46 10.80
N ASN A 244 -9.02 -10.26 10.98
CA ASN A 244 -7.74 -10.05 10.31
C ASN A 244 -7.91 -10.11 8.77
N PHE A 245 -8.68 -11.08 8.27
CA PHE A 245 -9.00 -11.16 6.84
C PHE A 245 -9.88 -10.01 6.34
N ALA A 246 -10.79 -9.50 7.18
CA ALA A 246 -11.64 -8.37 6.84
C ALA A 246 -10.83 -7.05 6.80
N ILE A 247 -9.91 -6.82 7.73
CA ILE A 247 -9.03 -5.64 7.77
C ILE A 247 -8.17 -5.54 6.51
N GLU A 248 -7.65 -6.67 5.99
CA GLU A 248 -6.86 -6.68 4.75
C GLU A 248 -7.65 -6.19 3.52
N THR A 249 -8.99 -6.15 3.59
CA THR A 249 -9.83 -5.56 2.53
C THR A 249 -9.86 -4.03 2.52
N LEU A 250 -9.48 -3.38 3.64
CA LEU A 250 -9.38 -1.93 3.69
C LEU A 250 -8.36 -1.44 2.65
N PRO A 251 -8.71 -0.41 1.86
CA PRO A 251 -7.89 0.04 0.75
C PRO A 251 -6.71 0.93 1.18
N THR A 252 -6.61 1.26 2.47
CA THR A 252 -5.48 1.96 3.08
C THR A 252 -5.50 1.73 4.59
N ASP A 253 -4.37 2.00 5.23
CA ASP A 253 -4.19 1.92 6.68
C ASP A 253 -4.56 3.24 7.36
N LEU A 254 -5.11 3.16 8.57
CA LEU A 254 -5.59 4.33 9.32
C LEU A 254 -4.44 5.26 9.75
N SER A 255 -3.26 4.71 10.07
CA SER A 255 -2.09 5.53 10.36
C SER A 255 -1.49 6.08 9.06
N LEU A 256 -1.39 5.28 8.00
CA LEU A 256 -0.74 5.69 6.75
C LEU A 256 -1.54 6.71 5.93
N ILE A 257 -2.86 6.80 6.08
CA ILE A 257 -3.64 7.88 5.45
C ILE A 257 -3.30 9.26 6.02
N SER A 258 -2.73 9.30 7.23
CA SER A 258 -2.29 10.54 7.85
C SER A 258 -0.93 11.01 7.33
N LEU A 259 -0.19 10.14 6.64
CA LEU A 259 1.16 10.37 6.17
C LEU A 259 1.17 11.12 4.82
N GLU A 260 1.43 12.41 4.89
CA GLU A 260 1.60 13.34 3.78
C GLU A 260 2.98 13.21 3.13
N PRO A 261 3.05 13.09 1.79
CA PRO A 261 4.32 13.03 1.08
C PRO A 261 5.13 14.30 1.25
N ARG A 262 6.46 14.15 1.41
CA ARG A 262 7.41 15.27 1.43
C ARG A 262 7.81 15.68 0.01
N ARG A 263 8.61 16.74 -0.08
CA ARG A 263 9.39 17.04 -1.29
C ARG A 263 10.56 16.06 -1.40
N SER A 264 10.99 15.81 -2.63
CA SER A 264 12.23 15.06 -2.88
C SER A 264 13.39 15.66 -2.08
N PRO A 265 14.26 14.84 -1.45
CA PRO A 265 15.42 15.34 -0.73
C PRO A 265 16.31 16.21 -1.64
N ALA A 266 16.85 17.31 -1.11
CA ALA A 266 17.73 18.20 -1.90
C ALA A 266 19.02 17.52 -2.40
N TRP A 267 19.42 16.42 -1.77
CA TRP A 267 20.56 15.59 -2.16
C TRP A 267 20.17 14.49 -3.17
N TRP A 268 18.88 14.27 -3.42
CA TRP A 268 18.42 13.21 -4.30
C TRP A 268 18.94 13.45 -5.73
N PRO A 269 19.58 12.45 -6.36
CA PRO A 269 20.13 12.65 -7.70
C PRO A 269 19.00 12.91 -8.70
N SER A 270 19.23 13.86 -9.61
CA SER A 270 18.31 14.19 -10.69
C SER A 270 18.99 14.11 -12.04
N VAL A 271 18.34 13.45 -13.01
CA VAL A 271 18.76 13.49 -14.42
C VAL A 271 18.17 14.75 -15.04
N ASP A 272 19.01 15.75 -15.23
CA ASP A 272 18.59 17.02 -15.82
C ASP A 272 18.27 16.83 -17.31
N LYS A 273 17.10 17.31 -17.74
CA LYS A 273 16.59 17.14 -19.12
C LYS A 273 17.49 17.83 -20.13
N ASP A 274 18.13 18.92 -19.72
CA ASP A 274 18.92 19.81 -20.59
C ASP A 274 20.43 19.60 -20.48
N SER A 275 20.88 18.68 -19.61
CA SER A 275 22.30 18.33 -19.52
C SER A 275 22.76 17.72 -20.84
N GLY A 276 23.87 18.20 -21.43
CA GLY A 276 24.45 17.61 -22.64
C GLY A 276 25.02 16.19 -22.46
N VAL A 277 24.83 15.57 -21.29
CA VAL A 277 25.35 14.24 -20.91
C VAL A 277 24.72 13.16 -21.80
N ILE A 278 25.56 12.33 -22.42
CA ILE A 278 25.14 11.23 -23.28
C ILE A 278 24.53 10.12 -22.41
N VAL A 279 23.44 9.49 -22.87
CA VAL A 279 22.74 8.41 -22.15
C VAL A 279 23.72 7.30 -21.70
N ASP A 280 24.72 6.99 -22.53
CA ASP A 280 25.71 5.95 -22.28
C ASP A 280 26.68 6.25 -21.12
N THR A 281 26.92 7.53 -20.79
CA THR A 281 27.82 7.91 -19.67
C THR A 281 27.08 8.10 -18.36
N LEU A 282 25.76 8.26 -18.42
CA LEU A 282 24.92 8.56 -17.28
C LEU A 282 25.00 7.51 -16.15
N PRO A 283 25.11 6.20 -16.40
CA PRO A 283 25.34 5.22 -15.34
C PRO A 283 26.63 5.46 -14.55
N GLY A 284 27.72 5.80 -15.24
CA GLY A 284 29.00 6.09 -14.60
C GLY A 284 28.98 7.39 -13.80
N ASP A 285 28.27 8.40 -14.28
CA ASP A 285 28.13 9.68 -13.58
C ASP A 285 27.20 9.57 -12.36
N ILE A 286 26.12 8.80 -12.45
CA ILE A 286 25.25 8.49 -11.30
C ILE A 286 26.00 7.66 -10.27
N SER A 287 26.75 6.64 -10.69
CA SER A 287 27.58 5.82 -9.78
C SER A 287 28.61 6.69 -9.06
N ARG A 288 29.30 7.58 -9.78
CA ARG A 288 30.23 8.55 -9.16
C ARG A 288 29.52 9.49 -8.19
N THR A 289 28.33 9.99 -8.56
CA THR A 289 27.52 10.84 -7.68
C THR A 289 27.13 10.10 -6.40
N LEU A 290 26.84 8.79 -6.49
CA LEU A 290 26.49 7.95 -5.34
C LEU A 290 27.70 7.57 -4.49
N ASP A 291 28.89 7.47 -5.10
CA ASP A 291 30.17 7.33 -4.37
C ASP A 291 30.57 8.62 -3.66
N GLU A 292 30.28 9.77 -4.27
CA GLU A 292 30.55 11.12 -3.76
C GLU A 292 29.52 11.58 -2.73
N LEU A 293 28.29 11.10 -2.84
CA LEU A 293 27.34 11.08 -1.75
C LEU A 293 28.02 10.28 -0.65
N LYS A 294 28.63 10.98 0.31
CA LYS A 294 28.85 10.39 1.62
C LYS A 294 27.46 9.96 2.03
N LEU A 295 27.14 8.67 1.96
CA LEU A 295 25.80 8.11 2.25
C LEU A 295 25.40 8.35 3.73
N GLU A 296 26.21 9.14 4.43
CA GLU A 296 25.93 10.08 5.51
C GLU A 296 25.17 11.35 5.05
N THR A 297 23.87 11.37 5.30
CA THR A 297 23.09 12.61 5.26
C THR A 297 23.36 13.44 6.53
N LYS A 298 22.93 14.72 6.53
CA LYS A 298 22.86 15.51 7.78
C LYS A 298 22.00 14.83 8.87
N GLN A 299 21.12 13.92 8.48
CA GLN A 299 20.18 13.22 9.34
C GLN A 299 20.70 11.84 9.79
N GLY A 300 21.88 11.41 9.33
CA GLY A 300 22.49 10.13 9.67
C GLY A 300 22.75 9.24 8.45
N TYR A 301 22.91 7.94 8.66
CA TYR A 301 23.22 6.98 7.59
C TYR A 301 21.98 6.63 6.76
N LEU A 302 22.17 6.43 5.45
CA LEU A 302 21.11 5.90 4.59
C LEU A 302 20.98 4.38 4.77
N GLY A 303 19.83 3.91 5.25
CA GLY A 303 19.53 2.48 5.30
C GLY A 303 18.82 1.98 4.05
N TYR A 304 18.00 2.86 3.46
CA TYR A 304 17.31 2.57 2.22
C TYR A 304 17.03 3.86 1.46
N ALA A 305 17.10 3.80 0.14
CA ALA A 305 16.35 4.72 -0.70
C ALA A 305 15.96 4.10 -2.03
N LYS A 306 14.80 4.46 -2.54
CA LYS A 306 14.39 4.14 -3.91
C LYS A 306 13.63 5.29 -4.50
N GLY A 307 13.83 5.55 -5.78
CA GLY A 307 13.07 6.59 -6.45
C GLY A 307 13.52 6.85 -7.86
N ARG A 308 12.66 7.55 -8.60
CA ARG A 308 12.96 7.99 -9.96
C ARG A 308 13.99 9.13 -9.95
N LEU A 309 14.95 9.08 -10.88
CA LEU A 309 15.94 10.14 -11.07
C LEU A 309 15.50 11.18 -12.12
N GLY A 310 14.68 10.77 -13.08
CA GLY A 310 14.18 11.66 -14.12
C GLY A 310 13.74 10.93 -15.39
N GLU A 311 13.68 11.68 -16.48
CA GLU A 311 13.44 11.18 -17.84
C GLU A 311 14.37 11.88 -18.81
N LYS A 312 15.00 11.13 -19.71
CA LYS A 312 15.81 11.70 -20.79
C LYS A 312 15.64 10.89 -22.07
N SER A 313 15.28 11.56 -23.15
CA SER A 313 15.09 10.93 -24.47
C SER A 313 14.19 9.68 -24.45
N GLY A 314 13.08 9.72 -23.69
CA GLY A 314 12.17 8.59 -23.53
C GLY A 314 12.69 7.44 -22.64
N THR A 315 13.86 7.62 -22.02
CA THR A 315 14.42 6.69 -21.04
C THR A 315 14.12 7.16 -19.62
N ILE A 316 13.52 6.30 -18.80
CA ILE A 316 13.30 6.56 -17.37
C ILE A 316 14.44 5.94 -16.57
N PHE A 317 14.96 6.66 -15.58
CA PHE A 317 16.01 6.16 -14.68
C PHE A 317 15.47 6.07 -13.25
N GLN A 318 15.80 4.98 -12.56
CA GLN A 318 15.45 4.73 -11.17
C GLN A 318 16.67 4.19 -10.43
N VAL A 319 16.87 4.62 -9.19
CA VAL A 319 17.90 4.05 -8.31
C VAL A 319 17.24 3.35 -7.13
N THR A 320 17.86 2.26 -6.70
CA THR A 320 17.62 1.60 -5.41
C THR A 320 18.94 1.53 -4.66
N ILE A 321 18.94 1.89 -3.38
CA ILE A 321 20.10 1.88 -2.49
C ILE A 321 19.69 1.12 -1.22
N MET A 322 20.45 0.08 -0.86
CA MET A 322 20.23 -0.70 0.36
C MET A 322 21.48 -0.69 1.23
N GLY A 323 21.35 -0.24 2.47
CA GLY A 323 22.42 -0.34 3.46
C GLY A 323 22.54 -1.75 4.02
N ALA A 324 23.77 -2.21 4.24
CA ALA A 324 24.07 -3.49 4.87
C ALA A 324 25.28 -3.38 5.80
N LEU A 325 25.30 -4.23 6.82
CA LEU A 325 26.49 -4.52 7.60
C LEU A 325 27.14 -5.79 7.05
N GLN A 326 28.43 -5.72 6.78
CA GLN A 326 29.21 -6.75 6.12
C GLN A 326 30.26 -7.34 7.05
N TRP A 327 30.35 -8.66 7.07
CA TRP A 327 31.52 -9.41 7.52
C TRP A 327 32.08 -10.20 6.34
N CYS A 328 33.41 -10.26 6.25
CA CYS A 328 34.12 -10.92 5.18
C CYS A 328 34.99 -12.03 5.78
N THR A 329 34.74 -13.28 5.44
CA THR A 329 35.49 -14.46 5.90
C THR A 329 36.38 -15.04 4.81
N ASP A 330 36.14 -14.68 3.55
CA ASP A 330 36.97 -15.04 2.40
C ASP A 330 37.03 -13.91 1.36
N SER A 331 38.11 -13.88 0.59
CA SER A 331 38.38 -12.96 -0.51
C SER A 331 37.62 -13.28 -1.82
N ASP A 332 36.84 -14.36 -1.84
CA ASP A 332 36.07 -14.77 -3.01
C ASP A 332 35.15 -13.66 -3.50
N ARG A 333 35.27 -13.33 -4.80
CA ARG A 333 34.49 -12.28 -5.42
C ARG A 333 33.10 -12.80 -5.79
N ILE A 334 32.09 -12.25 -5.13
CA ILE A 334 30.68 -12.43 -5.47
C ILE A 334 30.28 -11.29 -6.41
N SER A 335 29.38 -11.55 -7.36
CA SER A 335 28.87 -10.48 -8.23
C SER A 335 27.92 -9.56 -7.47
N ASP A 336 28.00 -8.26 -7.77
CA ASP A 336 27.15 -7.23 -7.14
C ASP A 336 25.65 -7.51 -7.37
N GLU A 337 25.29 -8.07 -8.54
CA GLU A 337 23.94 -8.54 -8.86
C GLU A 337 23.47 -9.66 -7.93
N ALA A 338 24.34 -10.64 -7.63
CA ALA A 338 23.97 -11.75 -6.74
C ALA A 338 23.75 -11.26 -5.30
N ILE A 339 24.58 -10.30 -4.86
CA ILE A 339 24.42 -9.64 -3.57
C ILE A 339 23.11 -8.84 -3.53
N PHE A 340 22.86 -8.00 -4.52
CA PHE A 340 21.62 -7.21 -4.60
C PHE A 340 20.38 -8.11 -4.62
N GLY A 341 20.36 -9.13 -5.46
CA GLY A 341 19.23 -10.06 -5.55
C GLY A 341 19.01 -10.88 -4.26
N ALA A 342 20.06 -11.14 -3.48
CA ALA A 342 19.92 -11.76 -2.17
C ALA A 342 19.35 -10.79 -1.13
N MET A 343 19.82 -9.54 -1.11
CA MET A 343 19.32 -8.46 -0.25
C MET A 343 17.84 -8.17 -0.51
N GLU A 344 17.42 -8.08 -1.78
CA GLU A 344 16.02 -7.82 -2.16
C GLU A 344 15.07 -8.94 -1.71
N ARG A 345 15.54 -10.20 -1.74
CA ARG A 345 14.77 -11.35 -1.26
C ARG A 345 14.77 -11.51 0.25
N TYR A 346 15.64 -10.78 0.96
CA TYR A 346 15.81 -10.99 2.38
C TYR A 346 14.74 -10.28 3.19
N GLY A 347 13.86 -11.11 3.76
CA GLY A 347 12.95 -10.72 4.83
C GLY A 347 11.82 -9.81 4.39
N LEU A 348 10.70 -10.43 4.04
CA LEU A 348 9.39 -9.79 4.19
C LEU A 348 8.98 -9.88 5.65
N GLN A 349 8.77 -8.73 6.31
CA GLN A 349 8.29 -8.70 7.68
C GLN A 349 6.90 -8.05 7.71
N ARG A 350 5.97 -8.70 8.40
CA ARG A 350 4.73 -8.04 8.83
C ARG A 350 5.01 -7.51 10.23
N PRO A 351 4.92 -6.19 10.48
CA PRO A 351 4.90 -5.70 11.85
C PRO A 351 3.86 -6.48 12.65
N THR A 352 4.15 -6.82 13.90
CA THR A 352 3.20 -7.45 14.84
C THR A 352 2.06 -6.50 15.26
N VAL A 353 1.96 -5.36 14.59
CA VAL A 353 1.17 -4.21 15.01
C VAL A 353 -0.31 -4.49 14.81
N GLY A 354 -1.09 -4.17 15.84
CA GLY A 354 -2.51 -4.47 15.93
C GLY A 354 -3.36 -3.76 14.89
N ASP A 355 -4.47 -4.42 14.53
CA ASP A 355 -5.62 -3.77 13.93
C ASP A 355 -5.34 -3.10 12.56
N CYS A 356 -6.16 -2.13 12.16
CA CYS A 356 -6.04 -1.39 10.90
C CYS A 356 -5.04 -0.21 10.95
N ARG A 357 -4.04 -0.29 11.85
CA ARG A 357 -3.04 0.75 12.11
C ARG A 357 -1.63 0.21 11.88
N PHE A 358 -0.82 0.98 11.17
CA PHE A 358 0.60 0.69 10.96
C PHE A 358 1.45 1.11 12.16
N ALA A 359 0.99 2.08 12.95
CA ALA A 359 1.66 2.53 14.17
C ALA A 359 1.48 1.52 15.32
N GLY A 360 2.56 1.24 16.07
CA GLY A 360 2.57 0.33 17.22
C GLY A 360 3.94 -0.35 17.37
N SER A 361 4.01 -1.62 17.75
CA SER A 361 5.28 -2.30 18.01
C SER A 361 5.60 -3.41 17.00
N TYR A 362 6.88 -3.60 16.67
CA TYR A 362 7.36 -4.81 16.00
C TYR A 362 8.64 -5.34 16.66
N ASP A 363 8.78 -6.66 16.72
CA ASP A 363 9.92 -7.33 17.34
C ASP A 363 10.57 -8.36 16.39
N ASP A 364 11.67 -8.95 16.87
CA ASP A 364 12.50 -9.89 16.12
C ASP A 364 11.83 -11.25 15.90
N SER A 365 10.71 -11.54 16.56
CA SER A 365 10.06 -12.87 16.53
C SER A 365 9.56 -13.25 15.13
N ILE A 366 9.37 -12.24 14.27
CA ILE A 366 8.85 -12.38 12.89
C ILE A 366 9.98 -12.31 11.84
N SER A 367 11.20 -11.97 12.24
CA SER A 367 12.32 -11.82 11.31
C SER A 367 12.91 -13.16 10.88
N PRO A 368 13.39 -13.30 9.63
CA PRO A 368 14.33 -14.38 9.29
C PRO A 368 15.51 -14.28 10.25
N LYS A 369 15.72 -15.31 11.07
CA LYS A 369 16.85 -15.34 11.98
C LYS A 369 18.12 -15.63 11.20
N GLY A 370 19.08 -14.72 11.28
CA GLY A 370 20.46 -14.96 10.89
C GLY A 370 20.90 -14.25 9.62
N LEU A 371 22.21 -14.17 9.44
CA LEU A 371 22.86 -13.40 8.37
C LEU A 371 22.60 -14.01 6.99
N LEU A 372 22.55 -13.15 5.98
CA LEU A 372 22.68 -13.55 4.58
C LEU A 372 24.09 -14.06 4.34
N GLN A 373 24.23 -15.36 4.11
CA GLN A 373 25.50 -15.97 3.74
C GLN A 373 25.60 -16.09 2.22
N LEU A 374 26.61 -15.46 1.63
CA LEU A 374 26.92 -15.51 0.21
C LEU A 374 28.42 -15.74 0.07
N GLY A 375 28.87 -16.95 -0.28
CA GLY A 375 30.30 -17.25 -0.34
C GLY A 375 31.01 -16.90 0.97
N GLY A 376 32.09 -16.10 0.88
CA GLY A 376 32.81 -15.57 2.04
C GLY A 376 32.21 -14.31 2.67
N TRP A 377 31.01 -13.88 2.29
CA TRP A 377 30.37 -12.70 2.85
C TRP A 377 29.18 -13.09 3.72
N SER A 378 29.14 -12.51 4.92
CA SER A 378 27.94 -12.47 5.74
C SER A 378 27.39 -11.05 5.71
N LEU A 379 26.10 -10.89 5.41
CA LEU A 379 25.44 -9.61 5.31
C LEU A 379 24.25 -9.55 6.28
N LEU A 380 24.10 -8.40 6.94
CA LEU A 380 22.90 -8.03 7.68
C LEU A 380 22.30 -6.78 7.02
N PRO A 381 21.13 -6.89 6.36
CA PRO A 381 20.43 -5.72 5.85
C PRO A 381 20.06 -4.76 6.96
N ILE A 382 20.22 -3.46 6.71
CA ILE A 382 19.90 -2.43 7.68
C ILE A 382 18.41 -2.13 7.72
N SER A 383 17.74 -2.32 6.60
CA SER A 383 16.30 -2.14 6.46
C SER A 383 15.58 -3.47 6.27
N ALA A 384 14.34 -3.56 6.75
CA ALA A 384 13.40 -4.62 6.42
C ALA A 384 12.16 -4.03 5.73
N GLU A 385 11.53 -4.82 4.86
CA GLU A 385 10.23 -4.46 4.30
C GLU A 385 9.13 -4.69 5.32
N LEU A 386 8.29 -3.69 5.50
CA LEU A 386 7.13 -3.73 6.37
C LEU A 386 5.85 -3.73 5.53
N TRP A 387 4.93 -4.62 5.87
CA TRP A 387 3.63 -4.72 5.22
C TRP A 387 2.49 -4.32 6.17
N PRO A 388 1.64 -3.33 5.83
CA PRO A 388 0.49 -3.00 6.66
C PRO A 388 -0.53 -4.16 6.69
N ASN A 389 -1.34 -4.25 7.73
CA ASN A 389 -2.41 -5.27 7.79
C ASN A 389 -3.50 -5.03 6.74
N THR A 390 -3.61 -3.80 6.23
CA THR A 390 -4.52 -3.42 5.14
C THR A 390 -3.90 -3.69 3.77
N SER A 391 -4.69 -3.57 2.70
CA SER A 391 -4.17 -3.56 1.34
C SER A 391 -4.18 -2.12 0.84
N PRO A 392 -3.04 -1.37 0.86
CA PRO A 392 -2.97 0.05 0.52
C PRO A 392 -3.17 0.32 -0.99
N ARG A 393 -4.30 -0.12 -1.53
CA ARG A 393 -4.72 0.05 -2.91
C ARG A 393 -4.85 1.52 -3.25
N TRP A 394 -5.35 2.37 -2.35
CA TRP A 394 -5.42 3.82 -2.61
C TRP A 394 -4.03 4.48 -2.64
N GLN A 395 -3.08 3.90 -1.92
CA GLN A 395 -1.68 4.31 -1.88
C GLN A 395 -0.81 3.33 -2.67
N ALA A 396 -1.21 2.98 -3.89
CA ALA A 396 -0.60 1.89 -4.67
C ALA A 396 0.92 2.06 -4.91
N TRP A 397 1.45 3.28 -4.86
CA TRP A 397 2.89 3.50 -4.93
C TRP A 397 3.64 2.90 -3.72
N ARG A 398 3.01 2.85 -2.54
CA ARG A 398 3.53 2.16 -1.33
C ARG A 398 3.39 0.63 -1.39
N LEU A 399 2.57 0.10 -2.33
CA LEU A 399 2.56 -1.34 -2.65
C LEU A 399 3.75 -1.71 -3.55
N ASP A 400 4.10 -0.83 -4.49
CA ASP A 400 5.25 -0.98 -5.39
C ASP A 400 6.59 -0.80 -4.66
N ASP A 401 6.64 0.20 -3.79
CA ASP A 401 7.78 0.45 -2.92
C ASP A 401 7.34 0.38 -1.47
N ARG A 402 7.38 -0.85 -0.96
CA ARG A 402 7.00 -1.20 0.40
C ARG A 402 7.66 -0.25 1.40
N ILE A 403 6.94 0.03 2.48
CA ILE A 403 7.49 0.81 3.59
C ILE A 403 8.70 0.07 4.16
N ARG A 404 9.78 0.82 4.43
CA ARG A 404 11.02 0.26 4.96
C ARG A 404 11.18 0.66 6.41
N GLY A 405 11.34 -0.34 7.28
CA GLY A 405 11.68 -0.14 8.68
C GLY A 405 13.12 -0.50 8.99
N LEU A 406 13.56 -0.16 10.20
CA LEU A 406 14.81 -0.65 10.75
C LEU A 406 14.76 -2.19 10.85
N HIS A 407 15.82 -2.87 10.45
CA HIS A 407 15.90 -4.32 10.65
C HIS A 407 15.90 -4.64 12.16
N PRO A 408 15.01 -5.52 12.68
CA PRO A 408 14.85 -5.76 14.12
C PRO A 408 16.13 -6.16 14.85
N GLN A 409 17.03 -6.89 14.18
CA GLN A 409 18.31 -7.29 14.79
C GLN A 409 19.25 -6.11 15.10
N LEU A 410 18.99 -4.92 14.55
CA LEU A 410 19.72 -3.70 14.90
C LEU A 410 19.16 -3.02 16.14
N ALA A 411 18.00 -3.45 16.63
CA ALA A 411 17.41 -2.96 17.87
C ALA A 411 17.68 -3.96 19.00
N GLU A 412 18.19 -3.46 20.12
CA GLU A 412 18.42 -4.27 21.34
C GLU A 412 17.09 -4.68 22.02
N SER A 413 15.96 -4.13 21.59
CA SER A 413 14.62 -4.36 22.14
C SER A 413 13.52 -4.14 21.10
N THR A 414 12.26 -4.37 21.48
CA THR A 414 11.08 -4.06 20.66
C THR A 414 11.09 -2.64 20.13
N VAL A 415 10.90 -2.49 18.81
CA VAL A 415 10.87 -1.19 18.14
C VAL A 415 9.43 -0.68 18.09
N GLN A 416 9.23 0.56 18.49
CA GLN A 416 7.98 1.30 18.35
C GLN A 416 7.97 2.06 17.02
N ILE A 417 6.87 1.95 16.29
CA ILE A 417 6.56 2.65 15.05
C ILE A 417 5.59 3.78 15.40
N ASP A 418 6.03 5.00 15.23
CA ASP A 418 5.25 6.22 15.39
C ASP A 418 5.01 6.84 14.00
N VAL A 419 3.75 6.93 13.57
CA VAL A 419 3.39 7.53 12.28
C VAL A 419 3.00 8.98 12.50
N GLN A 420 3.84 9.88 12.02
CA GLN A 420 3.64 11.33 12.09
C GLN A 420 3.08 11.85 10.77
N GLN A 421 2.80 13.15 10.71
CA GLN A 421 2.18 13.77 9.54
C GLN A 421 2.98 13.55 8.25
N ASP A 422 4.31 13.53 8.29
CA ASP A 422 5.14 13.50 7.08
C ASP A 422 6.32 12.50 7.15
N GLN A 423 6.32 11.64 8.17
CA GLN A 423 7.31 10.60 8.35
C GLN A 423 6.82 9.50 9.29
N ILE A 424 7.48 8.35 9.23
CA ILE A 424 7.38 7.27 10.20
C ILE A 424 8.67 7.25 11.01
N ILE A 425 8.57 7.28 12.34
CA ILE A 425 9.72 7.21 13.24
C ILE A 425 9.76 5.83 13.90
N TYR A 426 10.93 5.21 13.87
CA TYR A 426 11.24 3.98 14.57
C TYR A 426 12.00 4.31 15.84
N LYS A 427 11.44 3.95 17.00
CA LYS A 427 11.96 4.30 18.33
C LYS A 427 12.20 3.06 19.18
N VAL A 428 13.21 3.12 20.02
CA VAL A 428 13.33 2.24 21.19
C VAL A 428 13.22 3.11 22.42
N GLU A 429 12.30 2.76 23.30
CA GLU A 429 11.87 3.65 24.40
C GLU A 429 11.48 5.02 23.81
N ASP A 430 12.19 6.09 24.18
CA ASP A 430 11.96 7.45 23.66
C ASP A 430 13.02 7.89 22.62
N SER A 431 13.98 7.03 22.28
CA SER A 431 15.07 7.36 21.37
C SER A 431 14.76 6.98 19.93
N ALA A 432 14.76 7.96 19.03
CA ALA A 432 14.59 7.73 17.60
C ALA A 432 15.84 7.06 16.99
N LEU A 433 15.64 5.84 16.46
CA LEU A 433 16.67 5.05 15.82
C LEU A 433 16.70 5.27 14.31
N ALA A 434 15.53 5.43 13.70
CA ALA A 434 15.40 5.64 12.26
C ALA A 434 14.14 6.44 11.92
N GLN A 435 14.13 7.02 10.72
CA GLN A 435 12.98 7.71 10.16
C GLN A 435 12.81 7.34 8.69
N TRP A 436 11.57 7.05 8.30
CA TRP A 436 11.17 6.79 6.93
C TRP A 436 10.20 7.86 6.44
N TYR A 437 10.33 8.28 5.19
CA TYR A 437 9.32 9.10 4.53
C TYR A 437 9.33 8.85 3.02
N ASP A 438 8.23 9.19 2.36
CA ASP A 438 8.11 9.16 0.91
C ASP A 438 7.86 10.56 0.32
N TRP A 439 8.09 10.69 -0.98
CA TRP A 439 7.69 11.84 -1.79
C TRP A 439 6.96 11.35 -3.04
N THR A 440 5.98 12.12 -3.48
CA THR A 440 5.11 11.78 -4.62
C THR A 440 5.13 12.90 -5.66
N GLU A 441 6.28 13.56 -5.84
CA GLU A 441 6.42 14.66 -6.78
C GLU A 441 6.20 14.17 -8.22
N GLY A 442 5.14 14.68 -8.84
CA GLY A 442 4.72 14.26 -10.18
C GLY A 442 3.99 12.92 -10.21
N LEU A 443 3.60 12.35 -9.07
CA LEU A 443 2.75 11.17 -9.03
C LEU A 443 1.41 11.44 -9.70
N GLU A 444 1.05 10.56 -10.62
CA GLU A 444 -0.21 10.59 -11.33
C GLU A 444 -0.95 9.28 -11.11
N ASP A 445 -2.28 9.34 -11.17
CA ASP A 445 -3.14 8.16 -11.04
C ASP A 445 -3.04 7.25 -12.27
N LYS A 446 -2.56 7.81 -13.39
CA LYS A 446 -2.30 7.09 -14.64
C LYS A 446 -0.82 6.78 -14.76
N GLN A 447 -0.51 5.56 -15.16
CA GLN A 447 0.85 5.18 -15.52
C GLN A 447 0.87 4.17 -16.66
N ILE A 448 2.02 4.04 -17.29
CA ILE A 448 2.30 2.99 -18.27
C ILE A 448 2.68 1.72 -17.51
N ALA A 449 2.20 0.55 -17.94
CA ALA A 449 2.50 -0.69 -17.22
C ALA A 449 4.01 -0.94 -17.20
N ASP A 450 4.47 -1.58 -16.11
CA ASP A 450 5.86 -1.97 -15.92
C ASP A 450 6.85 -0.78 -15.90
N MET A 451 6.35 0.46 -15.81
CA MET A 451 7.16 1.65 -15.53
C MET A 451 7.11 1.99 -14.05
N PRO A 452 8.21 2.51 -13.46
CA PRO A 452 8.20 2.90 -12.06
C PRO A 452 7.31 4.12 -11.86
N PHE A 453 6.56 4.11 -10.76
CA PHE A 453 5.79 5.27 -10.30
C PHE A 453 6.70 6.50 -10.14
N ARG A 454 6.12 7.70 -10.28
CA ARG A 454 6.79 8.98 -9.98
C ARG A 454 6.74 9.26 -8.48
N HIS A 455 7.48 8.45 -7.73
CA HIS A 455 7.61 8.55 -6.29
C HIS A 455 9.01 8.11 -5.87
N GLY A 456 9.32 8.31 -4.59
CA GLY A 456 10.43 7.64 -3.95
C GLY A 456 10.30 7.65 -2.44
N SER A 457 11.13 6.88 -1.80
CA SER A 457 11.17 6.74 -0.34
C SER A 457 12.59 6.66 0.17
N VAL A 458 12.78 7.07 1.42
CA VAL A 458 14.07 7.10 2.11
C VAL A 458 13.88 6.60 3.54
N LEU A 459 14.77 5.72 3.99
CA LEU A 459 15.00 5.39 5.39
C LEU A 459 16.38 5.93 5.80
N THR A 460 16.39 6.84 6.79
CA THR A 460 17.63 7.32 7.42
C THR A 460 17.71 6.81 8.85
N LEU A 461 18.94 6.55 9.30
CA LEU A 461 19.25 5.97 10.60
C LEU A 461 20.13 6.89 11.42
N ASN A 462 19.90 6.86 12.73
CA ASN A 462 20.75 7.53 13.69
C ASN A 462 22.18 6.97 13.60
N ARG A 463 23.14 7.89 13.43
CA ARG A 463 24.56 7.57 13.26
C ARG A 463 25.11 6.80 14.45
N ASP A 464 24.83 7.27 15.66
CA ASP A 464 25.41 6.72 16.89
C ASP A 464 24.99 5.27 17.12
N VAL A 465 23.76 4.91 16.70
CA VAL A 465 23.23 3.54 16.80
C VAL A 465 24.01 2.60 15.89
N ILE A 466 24.26 3.02 14.64
CA ILE A 466 24.96 2.19 13.67
C ILE A 466 26.45 2.14 13.96
N ASP A 467 27.07 3.25 14.35
CA ASP A 467 28.50 3.27 14.72
C ASP A 467 28.76 2.38 15.93
N LYS A 468 27.93 2.47 16.98
CA LYS A 468 28.00 1.59 18.15
C LYS A 468 27.88 0.12 17.72
N PHE A 469 26.92 -0.23 16.87
CA PHE A 469 26.74 -1.60 16.40
C PHE A 469 27.95 -2.09 15.58
N VAL A 470 28.42 -1.27 14.64
CA VAL A 470 29.60 -1.54 13.80
C VAL A 470 30.83 -1.80 14.66
N GLU A 471 31.08 -0.96 15.67
CA GLU A 471 32.19 -1.10 16.61
C GLU A 471 32.07 -2.37 17.46
N GLN A 472 30.89 -2.62 18.05
CA GLN A 472 30.64 -3.76 18.91
C GLN A 472 30.76 -5.10 18.20
N HIS A 473 30.34 -5.17 16.93
CA HIS A 473 30.28 -6.40 16.16
C HIS A 473 31.37 -6.52 15.09
N HIS A 474 32.33 -5.59 15.07
CA HIS A 474 33.41 -5.52 14.07
C HIS A 474 32.91 -5.69 12.63
N ALA A 475 31.75 -5.10 12.34
CA ALA A 475 31.15 -5.12 11.01
C ALA A 475 31.72 -3.99 10.15
N LYS A 476 31.41 -4.00 8.86
CA LYS A 476 31.63 -2.84 7.99
C LYS A 476 30.32 -2.40 7.35
N LEU A 477 29.99 -1.11 7.46
CA LEU A 477 28.86 -0.53 6.75
C LEU A 477 29.18 -0.44 5.25
N CYS A 478 28.27 -0.92 4.41
CA CYS A 478 28.33 -0.78 2.96
C CYS A 478 26.93 -0.54 2.38
N TRP A 479 26.89 -0.14 1.12
CA TRP A 479 25.66 0.09 0.37
C TRP A 479 25.68 -0.67 -0.94
N ILE A 480 24.59 -1.37 -1.19
CA ILE A 480 24.36 -2.14 -2.40
C ILE A 480 23.36 -1.36 -3.24
N CYS A 481 23.79 -1.00 -4.44
CA CYS A 481 23.06 -0.09 -5.31
C CYS A 481 22.65 -0.79 -6.61
N GLU A 482 21.49 -0.39 -7.11
CA GLU A 482 21.01 -0.74 -8.44
C GLU A 482 20.57 0.54 -9.15
N LEU A 483 21.10 0.75 -10.35
CA LEU A 483 20.59 1.72 -11.30
C LEU A 483 19.84 0.98 -12.39
N LYS A 484 18.53 1.20 -12.45
CA LYS A 484 17.62 0.68 -13.47
C LYS A 484 17.28 1.75 -14.48
N TRP A 485 17.19 1.37 -15.74
CA TRP A 485 16.58 2.23 -16.76
C TRP A 485 15.63 1.48 -17.67
N PHE A 486 14.62 2.22 -18.11
CA PHE A 486 13.47 1.73 -18.85
C PHE A 486 13.44 2.45 -20.19
N THR A 487 13.67 1.72 -21.28
CA THR A 487 13.66 2.26 -22.64
C THR A 487 12.46 1.73 -23.42
N ARG A 488 11.85 2.60 -24.24
CA ARG A 488 10.81 2.23 -25.18
C ARG A 488 11.13 2.84 -26.54
N GLU A 489 11.30 2.00 -27.55
CA GLU A 489 11.39 2.47 -28.95
C GLU A 489 10.02 2.93 -29.44
N HIS A 490 8.96 2.21 -29.03
CA HIS A 490 7.59 2.51 -29.41
C HIS A 490 6.63 2.49 -28.21
N SER A 491 5.59 3.33 -28.28
CA SER A 491 4.58 3.47 -27.23
C SER A 491 3.63 2.28 -27.07
N TYR A 492 3.76 1.24 -27.90
CA TYR A 492 2.97 0.01 -27.83
C TYR A 492 3.81 -1.21 -27.38
N GLU A 493 5.10 -1.05 -27.10
CA GLU A 493 5.99 -2.13 -26.70
C GLU A 493 6.22 -2.12 -25.19
N ASN A 494 6.47 -3.29 -24.61
CA ASN A 494 6.91 -3.39 -23.23
C ASN A 494 8.26 -2.68 -23.08
N PRO A 495 8.51 -1.98 -21.96
CA PRO A 495 9.80 -1.36 -21.74
C PRO A 495 10.90 -2.41 -21.70
N LYS A 496 12.00 -2.14 -22.40
CA LYS A 496 13.25 -2.87 -22.19
C LYS A 496 13.87 -2.32 -20.90
N ILE A 497 14.11 -3.23 -19.97
CA ILE A 497 14.66 -2.91 -18.64
C ILE A 497 16.10 -3.40 -18.63
N GLU A 498 17.01 -2.50 -18.27
CA GLU A 498 18.42 -2.81 -18.05
C GLU A 498 18.82 -2.32 -16.67
N SER A 499 19.85 -2.94 -16.09
CA SER A 499 20.28 -2.66 -14.72
C SER A 499 21.79 -2.78 -14.61
N VAL A 500 22.37 -1.92 -13.79
CA VAL A 500 23.76 -2.02 -13.34
C VAL A 500 23.77 -2.01 -11.82
N TYR A 501 24.58 -2.89 -11.26
CA TYR A 501 24.76 -3.06 -9.83
C TYR A 501 26.18 -2.66 -9.45
N PHE A 502 26.32 -2.05 -8.27
CA PHE A 502 27.60 -1.68 -7.72
C PHE A 502 27.50 -1.57 -6.19
N ILE A 503 28.65 -1.66 -5.52
CA ILE A 503 28.73 -1.64 -4.06
C ILE A 503 29.66 -0.52 -3.61
N VAL A 504 29.17 0.29 -2.68
CA VAL A 504 29.90 1.41 -2.07
C VAL A 504 30.31 1.01 -0.65
N GLY A 505 31.57 1.25 -0.29
CA GLY A 505 32.05 1.08 1.08
C GLY A 505 32.36 -0.35 1.54
N ALA A 506 32.12 -1.39 0.73
CA ALA A 506 32.47 -2.77 1.10
C ALA A 506 33.99 -3.01 1.26
N THR A 507 34.38 -4.14 1.85
CA THR A 507 35.78 -4.57 1.98
C THR A 507 35.97 -6.04 1.62
N GLN A 508 37.16 -6.38 1.11
CA GLN A 508 37.61 -7.77 0.95
C GLN A 508 38.58 -8.20 2.05
N ILE A 509 38.78 -7.34 3.06
CA ILE A 509 39.66 -7.64 4.19
C ILE A 509 38.95 -8.66 5.09
N ILE A 510 39.57 -9.83 5.25
CA ILE A 510 39.06 -10.91 6.10
C ILE A 510 38.99 -10.44 7.55
N SER A 511 37.81 -10.51 8.14
CA SER A 511 37.59 -10.31 9.56
C SER A 511 37.86 -11.61 10.32
N THR A 512 38.54 -11.51 11.46
CA THR A 512 38.83 -12.67 12.32
C THR A 512 37.68 -13.05 13.25
N SER A 513 36.65 -12.21 13.35
CA SER A 513 35.46 -12.46 14.16
C SER A 513 34.42 -13.25 13.35
N ASN A 514 34.05 -14.45 13.79
CA ASN A 514 32.91 -15.17 13.22
C ASN A 514 31.60 -14.59 13.79
N PRO A 515 30.70 -14.00 12.97
CA PRO A 515 29.47 -13.41 13.44
C PRO A 515 28.36 -14.44 13.76
N ASP A 516 28.57 -15.74 13.52
CA ASP A 516 27.58 -16.80 13.77
C ASP A 516 27.10 -16.87 15.23
N HIS A 517 27.89 -16.40 16.20
CA HIS A 517 27.53 -16.34 17.62
C HIS A 517 26.58 -15.19 17.98
N LEU A 518 26.36 -14.22 17.08
CA LEU A 518 25.58 -13.02 17.37
C LEU A 518 24.07 -13.26 17.31
N PHE A 519 23.64 -14.34 16.65
CA PHE A 519 22.22 -14.58 16.32
C PHE A 519 21.72 -15.97 16.72
N SER A 520 22.49 -16.69 17.56
CA SER A 520 22.19 -18.03 18.08
C SER A 520 21.31 -18.03 19.32
#